data_AF-A0A0W1APL9-F1
#
_entry.id   AF-A0A0W1APL9-F1
#
_cell.length_a   1.000
_cell.length_b   1.000
_cell.length_c   1.000
_cell.angle_alpha   90.00
_cell.angle_beta   90.00
_cell.angle_gamma   90.00
#
_symmetry.space_group_name_H-M   'P 1'
#
loop_
_entity.id
_entity.type
_entity.pdbx_description
1 polymer ?
#
loop_
_entity_poly.entity_id
_entity_poly.type
_entity_poly.pdbx_seq_one_letter_code
_entity_poly.pdbx_strand_id
1 'polypeptide(L)'
;MTDQNEYVLVCAPTKAGEHFIKLLKFRGIKMAGLTNNLAEKALLEEMGIERVILVDTRHQNTWFRPSFPVGRVYLFESSFTLCCRYIQMCRTWTTQPIFVITSSINPRLVYKRLGASYVIYSHSGDADFLVDKSPHQG
;
A
#
# COMPACT_ATOMS: atom_id res chain seq x y z
N MET A 1 -18.15 -8.60 -0.31
CA MET A 1 -18.33 -8.21 1.11
C MET A 1 -16.93 -8.01 1.66
N THR A 2 -16.55 -6.79 2.02
CA THR A 2 -15.25 -6.51 2.63
C THR A 2 -15.43 -6.72 4.12
N ASP A 3 -14.73 -7.70 4.70
CA ASP A 3 -14.81 -7.97 6.13
C ASP A 3 -14.44 -6.69 6.89
N GLN A 4 -15.33 -6.22 7.77
CA GLN A 4 -15.13 -5.01 8.59
C GLN A 4 -13.88 -5.07 9.50
N ASN A 5 -13.16 -6.20 9.50
CA ASN A 5 -11.95 -6.41 10.28
C ASN A 5 -10.66 -6.32 9.47
N GLU A 6 -10.72 -6.18 8.14
CA GLU A 6 -9.55 -6.01 7.27
C GLU A 6 -8.83 -4.69 7.51
N TYR A 7 -7.50 -4.71 7.43
CA TYR A 7 -6.66 -3.50 7.44
C TYR A 7 -6.34 -3.09 6.01
N VAL A 8 -6.58 -1.81 5.68
CA VAL A 8 -6.01 -1.22 4.46
C VAL A 8 -4.50 -1.15 4.62
N LEU A 9 -3.74 -1.79 3.73
CA LEU A 9 -2.29 -1.77 3.78
C LEU A 9 -1.75 -0.65 2.89
N VAL A 10 -0.87 0.19 3.45
CA VAL A 10 -0.30 1.33 2.74
C VAL A 10 1.23 1.30 2.81
N CYS A 11 1.89 1.34 1.65
CA CYS A 11 3.29 1.70 1.54
C CYS A 11 3.37 3.10 0.94
N ALA A 12 3.74 4.09 1.75
CA ALA A 12 3.61 5.51 1.43
C ALA A 12 4.90 6.31 1.68
N PRO A 13 6.02 5.97 1.00
CA PRO A 13 7.29 6.68 1.17
C PRO A 13 7.32 8.07 0.48
N THR A 14 6.16 8.61 0.06
CA THR A 14 6.04 9.86 -0.70
C THR A 14 5.11 10.83 0.00
N LYS A 15 5.23 12.13 -0.30
CA LYS A 15 4.33 13.16 0.26
C LYS A 15 2.87 12.93 -0.08
N ALA A 16 2.58 12.41 -1.27
CA ALA A 16 1.23 12.01 -1.63
C ALA A 16 0.74 10.81 -0.82
N GLY A 17 1.62 9.84 -0.55
CA GLY A 17 1.31 8.74 0.35
C GLY A 17 1.03 9.19 1.78
N GLU A 18 1.82 10.13 2.31
CA GLU A 18 1.56 10.76 3.62
C GLU A 18 0.19 11.45 3.65
N HIS A 19 -0.16 12.20 2.58
CA HIS A 19 -1.48 12.84 2.47
C HIS A 19 -2.61 11.80 2.46
N PHE A 20 -2.44 10.72 1.70
CA PHE A 20 -3.41 9.64 1.63
C PHE A 20 -3.63 8.96 2.99
N ILE A 21 -2.56 8.74 3.78
CA ILE A 21 -2.67 8.23 5.16
C ILE A 21 -3.55 9.16 6.02
N LYS A 22 -3.30 10.48 5.95
CA LYS A 22 -4.09 11.47 6.69
C LYS A 22 -5.57 11.43 6.30
N LEU A 23 -5.86 11.28 5.00
CA LEU A 23 -7.23 11.17 4.50
C LEU A 23 -7.92 9.88 4.97
N LEU A 24 -7.24 8.73 4.92
CA LEU A 24 -7.76 7.49 5.48
C LEU A 24 -8.07 7.62 6.98
N LYS A 25 -7.19 8.29 7.72
CA LYS A 25 -7.32 8.51 9.16
C LYS A 25 -8.52 9.40 9.47
N PHE A 26 -8.66 10.50 8.71
CA PHE A 26 -9.81 11.41 8.82
C PHE A 26 -11.14 10.68 8.57
N ARG A 27 -11.17 9.70 7.66
CA ARG A 27 -12.36 8.87 7.41
C ARG A 27 -12.55 7.69 8.38
N GLY A 28 -11.70 7.57 9.41
CA GLY A 28 -11.79 6.48 10.38
C GLY A 28 -11.49 5.10 9.81
N ILE A 29 -10.75 5.02 8.70
CA ILE A 29 -10.44 3.74 8.04
C ILE A 29 -9.30 3.04 8.78
N LYS A 30 -9.53 1.78 9.14
CA LYS A 30 -8.53 0.91 9.78
C LYS A 30 -7.40 0.60 8.79
N MET A 31 -6.16 0.94 9.16
CA MET A 31 -5.01 0.81 8.25
C MET A 31 -3.74 0.27 8.94
N ALA A 32 -2.86 -0.30 8.13
CA ALA A 32 -1.52 -0.74 8.50
C ALA A 32 -0.49 -0.18 7.51
N GLY A 33 0.71 0.08 7.99
CA GLY A 33 1.85 0.57 7.21
C GLY A 33 2.75 -0.57 6.74
N LEU A 34 3.37 -0.41 5.58
CA LEU A 34 4.41 -1.31 5.05
C LEU A 34 5.66 -0.50 4.70
N THR A 35 6.81 -0.94 5.22
CA THR A 35 8.12 -0.36 4.88
C THR A 35 9.23 -1.40 4.99
N ASN A 36 10.40 -1.08 4.43
CA ASN A 36 11.60 -1.89 4.51
C ASN A 36 12.73 -1.24 5.34
N ASN A 37 12.48 -0.09 5.97
CA ASN A 37 13.48 0.59 6.78
C ASN A 37 12.89 1.19 8.06
N LEU A 38 13.76 1.34 9.07
CA LEU A 38 13.36 1.78 10.40
C LEU A 38 12.96 3.25 10.47
N ALA A 39 13.55 4.10 9.62
CA ALA A 39 13.22 5.53 9.59
C ALA A 39 11.79 5.76 9.10
N GLU A 40 11.39 5.13 7.99
CA GLU A 40 10.01 5.17 7.51
C GLU A 40 9.03 4.51 8.49
N LYS A 41 9.44 3.46 9.22
CA LYS A 41 8.60 2.87 10.26
C LYS A 41 8.26 3.90 11.35
N ALA A 42 9.27 4.61 11.85
CA ALA A 42 9.07 5.66 12.85
C ALA A 42 8.13 6.76 12.32
N LEU A 43 8.31 7.21 11.06
CA LEU A 43 7.43 8.19 10.44
C LEU A 43 5.97 7.70 10.33
N LEU A 44 5.75 6.44 9.97
CA LEU A 44 4.40 5.84 9.92
C LEU A 44 3.76 5.81 11.31
N GLU A 45 4.53 5.45 12.34
CA GLU A 45 4.08 5.44 13.74
C GLU A 45 3.74 6.85 14.23
N GLU A 46 4.55 7.87 13.91
CA GLU A 46 4.29 9.28 14.21
C GLU A 46 3.01 9.81 13.54
N MET A 47 2.66 9.31 12.34
CA MET A 47 1.39 9.63 11.68
C MET A 47 0.18 8.95 12.35
N GLY A 48 0.40 8.09 13.34
CA GLY A 48 -0.61 7.39 14.11
C GLY A 48 -1.05 6.06 13.47
N ILE A 49 -0.19 5.43 12.68
CA ILE A 49 -0.42 4.06 12.21
C ILE A 49 0.04 3.09 13.31
N GLU A 50 -0.91 2.39 13.93
CA GLU A 50 -0.63 1.48 15.05
C GLU A 50 0.03 0.17 14.64
N ARG A 51 -0.16 -0.25 13.39
CA ARG A 51 0.37 -1.51 12.85
C ARG A 51 1.31 -1.23 11.69
N VAL A 52 2.61 -1.35 11.90
CA VAL A 52 3.60 -1.20 10.83
C VAL A 52 4.35 -2.52 10.62
N ILE A 53 4.32 -3.02 9.39
CA ILE A 53 5.08 -4.19 8.96
C ILE A 53 6.41 -3.69 8.41
N LEU A 54 7.49 -4.04 9.11
CA LEU A 54 8.86 -3.88 8.63
C LEU A 54 9.30 -5.17 7.96
N VAL A 55 9.67 -5.10 6.69
CA VAL A 55 10.09 -6.28 5.90
C VAL A 55 11.53 -6.16 5.41
N ASP A 56 12.26 -7.28 5.41
CA ASP A 56 13.47 -7.37 4.61
C ASP A 56 13.11 -7.80 3.19
N THR A 57 13.10 -6.83 2.27
CA THR A 57 12.75 -7.12 0.88
C THR A 57 13.84 -7.85 0.10
N ARG A 58 15.05 -8.02 0.62
CA ARG A 58 16.17 -8.63 -0.11
C ARG A 58 16.07 -10.16 -0.18
N HIS A 59 15.35 -10.77 0.76
CA HIS A 59 15.29 -12.22 0.93
C HIS A 59 13.83 -12.69 0.89
N GLN A 60 13.37 -13.23 -0.24
CA GLN A 60 11.96 -13.61 -0.41
C GLN A 60 11.46 -14.63 0.60
N ASN A 61 12.36 -15.51 1.08
CA ASN A 61 12.06 -16.51 2.09
C ASN A 61 11.79 -15.91 3.49
N THR A 62 12.06 -14.63 3.72
CA THR A 62 11.75 -13.95 4.99
C THR A 62 10.38 -13.25 4.96
N TRP A 63 9.68 -13.29 3.81
CA TRP A 63 8.37 -12.67 3.67
C TRP A 63 7.33 -13.46 4.46
N PHE A 64 6.91 -12.92 5.60
CA PHE A 64 5.89 -13.52 6.45
C PHE A 64 4.52 -12.91 6.16
N ARG A 65 3.47 -13.71 6.29
CA ARG A 65 2.08 -13.19 6.25
C ARG A 65 1.77 -12.48 7.58
N PRO A 66 1.20 -11.26 7.55
CA PRO A 66 0.78 -10.57 8.77
C PRO A 66 -0.25 -11.37 9.58
N SER A 67 -0.25 -11.20 10.91
CA SER A 67 -1.21 -11.86 11.82
C SER A 67 -2.63 -11.29 11.75
N PHE A 68 -2.85 -10.25 10.95
CA PHE A 68 -4.14 -9.61 10.73
C PHE A 68 -4.55 -9.71 9.25
N PRO A 69 -5.86 -9.71 8.95
CA PRO A 69 -6.34 -9.77 7.59
C PRO A 69 -5.97 -8.49 6.82
N VAL A 70 -5.27 -8.65 5.71
CA VAL A 70 -4.89 -7.56 4.81
C VAL A 70 -6.00 -7.38 3.77
N GLY A 71 -6.59 -6.20 3.76
CA GLY A 71 -7.58 -5.80 2.78
C GLY A 71 -6.94 -5.22 1.52
N ARG A 72 -7.47 -4.10 1.04
CA ARG A 72 -6.92 -3.38 -0.11
C ARG A 72 -5.50 -2.88 0.18
N VAL A 73 -4.66 -2.86 -0.85
CA VAL A 73 -3.26 -2.44 -0.74
C VAL A 73 -3.00 -1.23 -1.62
N TYR A 74 -2.36 -0.21 -1.07
CA TYR A 74 -1.93 1.00 -1.79
C TYR A 74 -0.40 1.11 -1.71
N LEU A 75 0.26 1.01 -2.85
CA LEU A 75 1.71 1.10 -2.99
C LEU A 75 2.05 2.38 -3.75
N PHE A 76 2.60 3.37 -3.04
CA PHE A 76 3.17 4.56 -3.65
C PHE A 76 4.61 4.23 -4.05
N GLU A 77 4.88 4.23 -5.36
CA GLU A 77 6.18 3.85 -5.91
C GLU A 77 7.27 4.85 -5.49
N SER A 78 8.28 4.36 -4.77
CA SER A 78 9.57 5.06 -4.57
C SER A 78 10.68 4.52 -5.48
N SER A 79 10.60 3.24 -5.84
CA SER A 79 11.50 2.65 -6.83
C SER A 79 10.84 1.46 -7.51
N PHE A 80 11.21 1.24 -8.78
CA PHE A 80 10.66 0.17 -9.58
C PHE A 80 10.80 -1.20 -8.93
N THR A 81 12.03 -1.57 -8.56
CA THR A 81 12.36 -2.90 -8.05
C THR A 81 11.76 -3.17 -6.67
N LEU A 82 11.71 -2.16 -5.79
CA LEU A 82 11.07 -2.32 -4.48
C LEU A 82 9.57 -2.53 -4.63
N CYS A 83 8.92 -1.76 -5.50
CA CYS A 83 7.50 -1.90 -5.76
C CYS A 83 7.16 -3.28 -6.33
N CYS A 84 7.96 -3.81 -7.27
CA CYS A 84 7.81 -5.19 -7.76
C CYS A 84 7.76 -6.22 -6.63
N ARG A 85 8.70 -6.12 -5.67
CA ARG A 85 8.77 -7.03 -4.51
C ARG A 85 7.56 -6.88 -3.61
N TYR A 86 7.13 -5.65 -3.33
CA TYR A 86 5.93 -5.40 -2.55
C TYR A 86 4.66 -5.94 -3.20
N ILE A 87 4.51 -5.83 -4.53
CA ILE A 87 3.35 -6.39 -5.25
C ILE A 87 3.31 -7.91 -5.08
N GLN A 88 4.43 -8.59 -5.36
CA GLN A 88 4.52 -10.05 -5.24
C GLN A 88 4.20 -10.51 -3.82
N MET A 89 4.82 -9.87 -2.83
CA MET A 89 4.62 -10.18 -1.42
C MET A 89 3.17 -9.97 -0.99
N CYS A 90 2.61 -8.77 -1.23
CA CYS A 90 1.25 -8.43 -0.84
C CYS A 90 0.20 -9.31 -1.52
N ARG A 91 0.46 -9.76 -2.76
CA ARG A 91 -0.45 -10.69 -3.46
C ARG A 91 -0.57 -12.04 -2.77
N THR A 92 0.44 -12.47 -2.01
CA THR A 92 0.33 -13.70 -1.18
C THR A 92 -0.46 -13.46 0.12
N TRP A 93 -0.66 -12.20 0.52
CA TRP A 93 -1.34 -11.84 1.77
C TRP A 93 -2.83 -11.58 1.59
N THR A 94 -3.25 -11.18 0.38
CA THR A 94 -4.63 -10.80 0.08
C THR A 94 -5.05 -11.09 -1.36
N THR A 95 -6.33 -11.41 -1.52
CA THR A 95 -7.02 -11.46 -2.82
C THR A 95 -7.63 -10.11 -3.20
N GLN A 96 -7.69 -9.15 -2.27
CA GLN A 96 -8.23 -7.81 -2.52
C GLN A 96 -7.39 -7.03 -3.56
N PRO A 97 -7.93 -5.93 -4.12
CA PRO A 97 -7.21 -5.12 -5.08
C PRO A 97 -5.90 -4.52 -4.53
N ILE A 98 -4.85 -4.61 -5.36
CA ILE A 98 -3.57 -3.92 -5.15
C ILE A 98 -3.50 -2.74 -6.11
N PHE A 99 -3.39 -1.52 -5.56
CA PHE A 99 -3.23 -0.27 -6.28
C PHE A 99 -1.77 0.14 -6.23
N VAL A 100 -1.19 0.42 -7.39
CA VAL A 100 0.13 1.04 -7.50
C VAL A 100 -0.05 2.46 -7.99
N ILE A 101 0.44 3.43 -7.23
CA ILE A 101 0.46 4.85 -7.56
C ILE A 101 1.89 5.18 -7.97
N THR A 102 2.07 5.62 -9.21
CA THR A 102 3.39 5.82 -9.82
C THR A 102 3.44 7.10 -10.65
N SER A 103 4.58 7.78 -10.65
CA SER A 103 4.90 8.86 -11.59
C SER A 103 5.69 8.36 -12.81
N SER A 104 5.97 7.05 -12.88
CA SER A 104 6.69 6.40 -13.98
C SER A 104 5.71 5.93 -15.06
N ILE A 105 6.01 6.23 -16.32
CA ILE A 105 5.14 5.89 -17.47
C ILE A 105 5.19 4.38 -17.83
N ASN A 106 6.36 3.76 -17.65
CA ASN A 106 6.66 2.44 -18.23
C ASN A 106 6.30 1.18 -17.40
N PRO A 107 6.10 1.20 -16.07
CA PRO A 107 6.07 -0.04 -15.30
C PRO A 107 4.70 -0.76 -15.29
N ARG A 108 3.68 -0.19 -15.95
CA ARG A 108 2.28 -0.68 -15.89
C ARG A 108 2.14 -2.16 -16.20
N LEU A 109 2.71 -2.63 -17.32
CA LEU A 109 2.55 -4.02 -17.74
C LEU A 109 3.23 -4.99 -16.76
N VAL A 110 4.41 -4.62 -16.25
CA VAL A 110 5.15 -5.44 -15.28
C VAL A 110 4.37 -5.56 -13.99
N TYR A 111 3.91 -4.43 -13.42
CA TYR A 111 3.15 -4.44 -12.17
C TYR A 111 1.87 -5.25 -12.25
N LYS A 112 1.13 -5.15 -13.37
CA LYS A 112 -0.06 -5.97 -13.61
C LYS A 112 0.28 -7.47 -13.63
N ARG A 113 1.35 -7.87 -14.31
CA ARG A 113 1.81 -9.27 -14.34
C ARG A 113 2.23 -9.79 -12.97
N LEU A 114 2.78 -8.93 -12.12
CA LEU A 114 3.17 -9.29 -10.75
C LEU A 114 1.98 -9.40 -9.78
N GLY A 115 0.79 -8.93 -10.20
CA GLY A 115 -0.44 -9.06 -9.42
C GLY A 115 -1.06 -7.73 -9.00
N ALA A 116 -0.59 -6.58 -9.49
CA ALA A 116 -1.29 -5.32 -9.27
C ALA A 116 -2.67 -5.34 -9.96
N SER A 117 -3.71 -4.94 -9.24
CA SER A 117 -5.07 -4.83 -9.78
C SER A 117 -5.27 -3.51 -10.50
N TYR A 118 -4.60 -2.45 -10.07
CA TYR A 118 -4.63 -1.13 -10.70
C TYR A 118 -3.23 -0.51 -10.66
N VAL A 119 -2.85 0.17 -11.75
CA VAL A 119 -1.64 0.98 -11.82
C VAL A 119 -2.08 2.35 -12.29
N ILE A 120 -1.85 3.35 -11.46
CA ILE A 120 -2.35 4.70 -11.66
C ILE A 120 -1.18 5.63 -11.79
N TYR A 121 -1.13 6.30 -12.94
CA TYR A 121 -0.17 7.34 -13.20
C TYR A 121 -0.63 8.63 -12.52
N SER A 122 0.21 9.22 -11.68
CA SER A 122 -0.04 10.52 -11.07
C SER A 122 1.22 11.37 -11.11
N HIS A 123 1.16 12.48 -11.84
CA HIS A 123 2.30 13.38 -12.06
C HIS A 123 2.67 14.15 -10.78
N SER A 124 1.70 14.42 -9.90
CA SER A 124 1.90 15.04 -8.58
C SER A 124 1.93 14.02 -7.45
N GLY A 125 1.65 12.74 -7.74
CA GLY A 125 1.40 11.70 -6.75
C GLY A 125 -0.02 11.75 -6.15
N ASP A 126 -0.80 12.81 -6.43
CA ASP A 126 -2.16 12.99 -5.93
C ASP A 126 -3.03 11.74 -6.16
N ALA A 127 -3.70 11.32 -5.09
CA ALA A 127 -4.36 10.03 -4.93
C ALA A 127 -5.71 10.18 -4.21
N ASP A 128 -6.23 11.40 -4.03
CA ASP A 128 -7.44 11.65 -3.23
C ASP A 128 -8.66 10.88 -3.75
N PHE A 129 -8.76 10.73 -5.08
CA PHE A 129 -9.81 9.95 -5.76
C PHE A 129 -9.80 8.43 -5.43
N LEU A 130 -8.72 7.90 -4.86
CA LEU A 130 -8.65 6.48 -4.49
C LEU A 130 -9.50 6.15 -3.28
N VAL A 131 -9.76 7.13 -2.41
CA VAL A 131 -10.52 6.90 -1.18
C VAL A 131 -12.01 6.69 -1.46
N ASP A 132 -12.54 7.29 -2.53
CA ASP A 132 -13.96 7.17 -2.93
C ASP A 132 -14.31 5.84 -3.58
N LYS A 133 -13.32 5.04 -3.99
CA LYS A 133 -13.57 3.67 -4.46
C LYS A 133 -13.78 2.66 -3.33
N SER A 134 -13.69 3.09 -2.07
CA SER A 134 -14.04 2.28 -0.89
C SER A 134 -15.55 2.00 -0.89
N PRO A 135 -16.02 0.79 -0.53
CA PRO A 135 -17.38 0.33 -0.84
C PRO A 135 -18.44 0.91 0.13
N HIS A 136 -18.42 2.22 0.37
CA HIS A 136 -19.41 2.92 1.20
C HIS A 136 -20.29 3.87 0.39
N GLN A 137 -20.42 3.66 -0.92
CA GLN A 137 -21.47 4.29 -1.71
C GLN A 137 -22.13 3.24 -2.59
N GLY A 138 -23.39 2.93 -2.26
CA GLY A 138 -24.22 1.86 -2.82
C GLY A 138 -24.98 1.14 -1.71
#